data_AF-A0A7L4CNA4-F1
#
_entry.id   AF-A0A7L4CNA4-F1
#
_cell.length_a   1.000
_cell.length_b   1.000
_cell.length_c   1.000
_cell.angle_alpha   90.00
_cell.angle_beta   90.00
_cell.angle_gamma   90.00
#
_symmetry.space_group_name_H-M   'P 1'
#
loop_
_entity.id
_entity.type
_entity.pdbx_description
1 polymer ?
#
loop_
_entity_poly.entity_id
_entity_poly.type
_entity_poly.pdbx_seq_one_letter_code
_entity_poly.pdbx_strand_id
1 'polypeptide(L)'
;QIYVVFSEELKCWCRAVVTSIMFCTDHYQMECFLVDYAKYVFVKSKDIRVALETFMQIPYRAKKCRLHCTKPVTLRISFPENTAKI
;
A
#
# COMPACT_ATOMS: atom_id res chain seq x y z
N GLN A 1 -1.52 -5.44 -11.61
CA GLN A 1 -0.69 -6.66 -11.46
C GLN A 1 -0.19 -6.74 -10.03
N ILE A 2 -0.17 -7.94 -9.44
CA ILE A 2 0.45 -8.18 -8.13
C ILE A 2 1.86 -8.71 -8.33
N TYR A 3 2.77 -8.20 -7.50
CA TYR A 3 4.17 -8.58 -7.43
C TYR A 3 4.51 -9.03 -6.02
N VAL A 4 5.69 -9.61 -5.87
CA VAL A 4 6.31 -9.85 -4.57
C VAL A 4 7.57 -9.00 -4.48
N VAL A 5 7.74 -8.33 -3.34
CA VAL A 5 8.88 -7.47 -3.05
C VAL A 5 9.45 -7.84 -1.69
N PHE A 6 10.76 -7.78 -1.52
CA PHE A 6 11.37 -7.95 -0.21
C PHE A 6 11.27 -6.64 0.57
N SER A 7 10.62 -6.67 1.74
CA SER A 7 10.56 -5.53 2.65
C SER A 7 11.74 -5.61 3.62
N GLU A 8 12.65 -4.65 3.53
CA GLU A 8 13.80 -4.56 4.44
C GLU A 8 13.40 -4.33 5.89
N GLU A 9 12.30 -3.63 6.14
CA GLU A 9 11.82 -3.36 7.49
C GLU A 9 11.14 -4.58 8.11
N LEU A 10 10.28 -5.27 7.35
CA LEU A 10 9.58 -6.46 7.82
C LEU A 10 10.45 -7.74 7.74
N LYS A 11 11.60 -7.65 7.08
CA LYS A 11 12.53 -8.77 6.81
C LYS A 11 11.84 -9.97 6.16
N CYS A 12 10.89 -9.73 5.25
CA CYS A 12 10.15 -10.77 4.57
C CYS A 12 9.68 -10.36 3.16
N TRP A 13 9.31 -11.36 2.35
CA TRP A 13 8.67 -11.16 1.06
C TRP A 13 7.19 -10.82 1.23
N CYS A 14 6.76 -9.73 0.60
CA CYS A 14 5.42 -9.18 0.72
C CYS A 14 4.74 -9.09 -0.65
N ARG A 15 3.44 -9.32 -0.68
CA ARG A 15 2.62 -9.03 -1.87
C ARG A 15 2.43 -7.53 -2.01
N ALA A 16 2.62 -7.02 -3.21
CA ALA A 16 2.56 -5.60 -3.47
C ALA A 16 1.94 -5.27 -4.83
N VAL A 17 1.37 -4.07 -4.91
CA VAL A 17 1.03 -3.40 -6.16
C VAL A 17 2.00 -2.25 -6.39
N VAL A 18 2.51 -2.10 -7.60
CA VAL A 18 3.28 -0.92 -7.99
C VAL A 18 2.30 0.25 -8.14
N THR A 19 2.55 1.35 -7.44
CA THR A 19 1.70 2.54 -7.46
C THR A 19 2.29 3.64 -8.33
N SER A 20 3.61 3.78 -8.33
CA SER A 20 4.30 4.74 -9.20
C SER A 20 5.72 4.29 -9.53
N ILE A 21 6.26 4.81 -10.63
CA ILE A 21 7.64 4.61 -11.06
C ILE A 21 8.33 5.97 -11.02
N MET A 22 9.42 6.04 -10.28
CA MET A 22 10.25 7.24 -10.15
C MET A 22 11.58 7.01 -10.85
N PHE A 23 11.99 7.98 -11.65
CA PHE A 23 13.31 8.01 -12.28
C PHE A 23 14.28 8.73 -11.35
N CYS A 24 15.22 7.99 -10.75
CA CYS A 24 16.39 8.58 -10.10
C CYS A 24 17.56 8.57 -11.08
N THR A 25 18.56 9.40 -10.82
CA THR A 25 19.71 9.70 -11.71
C THR A 25 20.28 8.49 -12.45
N ASP A 26 20.38 7.33 -11.79
CA ASP A 26 21.02 6.14 -12.36
C ASP A 26 20.15 4.87 -12.26
N HIS A 27 18.94 4.96 -11.71
CA HIS A 27 18.07 3.79 -11.51
C HIS A 27 16.59 4.15 -11.41
N TYR A 28 15.75 3.19 -11.80
CA TYR A 28 14.31 3.24 -11.53
C TYR A 28 14.03 2.78 -10.11
N GLN A 29 13.32 3.62 -9.35
CA GLN A 29 12.68 3.23 -8.10
C GLN A 29 11.19 3.04 -8.34
N MET A 30 10.62 2.01 -7.72
CA MET A 30 9.19 1.77 -7.75
C MET A 30 8.63 1.98 -6.37
N GLU A 31 7.63 2.83 -6.29
CA GLU A 31 6.76 2.89 -5.12
C GLU A 31 5.79 1.70 -5.19
N CYS A 32 5.74 0.95 -4.10
CA CYS A 32 4.92 -0.24 -3.97
C CYS A 32 4.06 -0.15 -2.72
N PHE A 33 2.80 -0.54 -2.83
CA PHE A 33 1.90 -0.69 -1.70
C PHE A 33 1.79 -2.16 -1.30
N LEU A 34 2.20 -2.48 -0.08
CA LEU A 34 2.12 -3.81 0.51
C LEU A 34 0.67 -4.11 0.92
N VAL A 35 -0.02 -4.90 0.09
CA VAL A 35 -1.49 -5.08 0.15
C VAL A 35 -1.98 -5.77 1.44
N ASP A 36 -1.07 -6.44 2.14
CA ASP A 36 -1.36 -7.15 3.39
C ASP A 36 -1.02 -6.34 4.65
N TYR A 37 -0.28 -5.25 4.50
CA TYR A 37 0.27 -4.46 5.61
C TYR A 37 -0.15 -2.98 5.57
N ALA A 38 -0.85 -2.54 4.52
CA ALA A 38 -1.21 -1.14 4.30
C ALA A 38 -0.03 -0.16 4.35
N LYS A 39 1.12 -0.57 3.81
CA LYS A 39 2.37 0.18 3.87
C LYS A 39 2.92 0.48 2.49
N TYR A 40 3.40 1.70 2.30
CA TYR A 40 4.16 2.09 1.11
C TYR A 40 5.66 1.82 1.33
N VAL A 41 6.32 1.31 0.31
CA VAL A 41 7.77 1.07 0.29
C VAL A 41 8.35 1.48 -1.07
N PHE A 42 9.61 1.89 -1.07
CA PHE A 42 10.37 2.15 -2.29
C PHE A 42 11.34 1.00 -2.51
N VAL A 43 11.29 0.39 -3.69
CA VAL A 43 12.15 -0.74 -4.06
C VAL A 43 12.83 -0.49 -5.39
N LYS A 44 14.03 -1.05 -5.58
CA LYS A 44 14.71 -1.00 -6.87
C LYS A 44 14.04 -1.97 -7.84
N SER A 45 14.07 -1.66 -9.13
CA SER A 45 13.43 -2.50 -10.15
C SER A 45 13.89 -3.96 -10.12
N LYS A 46 15.18 -4.19 -9.87
CA LYS A 46 15.79 -5.52 -9.75
C LYS A 46 15.29 -6.36 -8.56
N ASP A 47 14.56 -5.77 -7.62
CA ASP A 47 14.10 -6.44 -6.39
C ASP A 47 12.59 -6.77 -6.44
N ILE A 48 11.93 -6.52 -7.59
CA ILE A 48 10.54 -6.89 -7.85
C ILE A 48 10.48 -8.24 -8.56
N ARG A 49 9.56 -9.12 -8.14
CA ARG A 49 9.28 -10.40 -8.78
C ARG A 49 7.79 -10.53 -9.10
N VAL A 50 7.45 -11.17 -10.21
CA VAL A 50 6.05 -11.54 -10.50
C VAL A 50 5.60 -12.56 -9.46
N ALA A 51 4.43 -12.36 -8.85
CA ALA A 51 3.93 -13.33 -7.89
C ALA A 51 3.37 -14.56 -8.59
N LEU A 52 3.67 -15.74 -8.03
CA LEU A 52 3.05 -16.99 -8.44
C LEU A 52 1.53 -16.92 -8.25
N GLU A 53 0.81 -17.63 -9.10
CA GLU A 53 -0.66 -17.64 -9.10
C GLU A 53 -1.26 -18.06 -7.75
N THR A 54 -0.59 -18.98 -7.04
CA THR A 54 -0.99 -19.41 -5.70
C THR A 54 -1.04 -18.27 -4.69
N PHE A 55 -0.17 -17.26 -4.81
CA PHE A 55 -0.19 -16.07 -3.95
C PHE A 55 -1.34 -15.10 -4.27
N MET A 56 -1.98 -15.25 -5.44
CA MET A 56 -3.13 -14.43 -5.86
C MET A 56 -4.45 -14.91 -5.27
N GLN A 57 -4.51 -16.16 -4.82
CA GLN A 57 -5.74 -16.77 -4.29
C GLN A 57 -6.13 -16.18 -2.93
N ILE A 58 -5.19 -15.59 -2.20
CA ILE A 58 -5.44 -14.97 -0.91
C ILE A 58 -5.98 -13.53 -1.16
N PRO A 59 -7.08 -13.10 -0.53
CA PRO A 59 -7.53 -11.72 -0.67
C PRO A 59 -6.52 -10.75 -0.03
N TYR A 60 -6.59 -9.45 -0.38
CA TYR A 60 -5.80 -8.44 0.34
C TYR A 60 -6.22 -8.39 1.80
N ARG A 61 -5.25 -8.54 2.70
CA ARG A 61 -5.52 -8.61 4.14
C ARG A 61 -5.75 -7.26 4.77
N ALA A 62 -5.11 -6.20 4.27
CA ALA A 62 -5.30 -4.88 4.83
C ALA A 62 -6.60 -4.23 4.36
N LYS A 63 -7.33 -3.59 5.29
CA LYS A 63 -8.57 -2.87 5.01
C LYS A 63 -8.45 -1.43 5.49
N LYS A 64 -8.77 -0.48 4.61
CA LYS A 64 -8.82 0.94 4.96
C LYS A 64 -10.12 1.23 5.67
N CYS A 65 -10.03 1.65 6.93
CA CYS A 65 -11.16 1.99 7.77
C CYS A 65 -11.01 3.42 8.31
N ARG A 66 -12.10 3.95 8.86
CA ARG A 66 -12.11 5.21 9.61
C ARG A 66 -12.67 4.92 11.01
N LEU A 67 -12.14 5.62 12.01
CA LEU A 67 -12.72 5.61 13.35
C LEU A 67 -14.07 6.34 13.37
N HIS A 68 -15.11 5.64 13.79
CA HIS A 68 -16.45 6.20 13.91
C HIS A 68 -16.50 7.29 15.00
N CYS A 69 -17.33 8.32 14.79
CA CYS A 69 -17.51 9.44 15.73
C CYS A 69 -16.23 10.19 16.16
N THR A 70 -15.16 10.12 15.36
CA THR A 70 -13.93 10.88 15.62
C THR A 70 -13.74 12.00 14.60
N LYS A 71 -13.29 13.16 15.08
CA LYS A 71 -12.90 14.31 14.25
C LYS A 71 -11.54 14.82 14.73
N PRO A 72 -10.64 15.25 13.85
CA PRO A 72 -9.37 15.83 14.28
C PRO A 72 -9.62 17.17 14.98
N VAL A 73 -8.99 17.41 16.13
CA VAL A 73 -9.19 18.64 16.93
C VAL A 73 -8.42 19.85 16.40
N THR A 74 -7.32 19.62 15.67
CA THR A 74 -6.48 20.68 15.10
C THR A 74 -6.78 20.96 13.62
N LEU A 75 -7.53 20.09 12.94
CA LEU A 75 -7.81 20.24 11.52
C LEU A 75 -9.02 21.15 11.30
N ARG A 76 -8.76 22.37 10.82
CA ARG A 76 -9.79 23.35 10.49
C ARG A 76 -10.24 23.19 9.04
N ILE A 77 -11.08 22.20 8.78
CA ILE A 77 -11.75 22.02 7.49
C ILE A 77 -13.26 21.86 7.69
N SER A 78 -14.05 22.34 6.74
CA SER A 78 -15.50 22.10 6.71
C SER A 78 -15.75 20.64 6.34
N PHE A 79 -16.14 19.82 7.32
CA PHE A 79 -16.58 18.45 7.05
C PHE A 79 -18.06 18.46 6.65
N PRO A 80 -18.44 17.87 5.51
CA PRO A 80 -19.83 17.56 5.23
C PRO A 80 -20.38 16.63 6.32
N GLU A 81 -21.57 16.91 6.84
CA GLU A 81 -22.24 16.00 7.77
C GLU A 81 -22.50 14.65 7.09
N ASN A 82 -22.04 13.59 7.74
CA ASN A 82 -22.14 12.24 7.21
C ASN A 82 -23.59 11.75 7.39
N THR A 83 -24.43 11.96 6.39
CA THR A 83 -25.86 11.57 6.38
C THR A 83 -26.08 10.10 6.00
N ALA A 84 -25.00 9.31 5.86
CA ALA A 84 -25.11 7.89 5.56
C ALA A 84 -25.81 7.14 6.72
N LYS A 85 -27.05 6.69 6.45
CA LYS A 85 -27.80 5.78 7.32
C LYS A 85 -27.23 4.37 7.19
N ILE A 86 -27.07 3.68 8.32
CA ILE A 86 -26.73 2.26 8.42
C ILE A 86 -27.94 1.44 8.00
#